data_AF-A0A1I0SM34-F1
#
_entry.id   AF-A0A1I0SM34-F1
#
_cell.length_a   1.000
_cell.length_b   1.000
_cell.length_c   1.000
_cell.angle_alpha   90.00
_cell.angle_beta   90.00
_cell.angle_gamma   90.00
#
_symmetry.space_group_name_H-M   'P 1'
#
loop_
_entity.id
_entity.type
_entity.pdbx_description
1 polymer ?
#
loop_
_entity_poly.entity_id
_entity_poly.type
_entity_poly.pdbx_seq_one_letter_code
_entity_poly.pdbx_strand_id
1 'polypeptide(L)'
;MAPLAPHILGMMPPRFPVTPAQIDRVVAVFYAAIRRHEVLGPVFANHVTDWPEHEDKIARFWKNAILYERNYDGNPMQVHMRAGDVRAEHFALWLMLFDETLRRNLPADTAAAWSALAHRIGAGLRMGVEDLRERVTGPPILR
;
A
#
# COMPACT_ATOMS: atom_id res chain seq x y z
N MET A 1 -10.41 11.30 -48.19
CA MET A 1 -9.51 10.42 -47.40
C MET A 1 -8.99 11.24 -46.23
N ALA A 2 -9.48 11.00 -45.01
CA ALA A 2 -9.02 11.69 -43.82
C ALA A 2 -7.76 10.97 -43.28
N PRO A 3 -6.76 11.71 -42.76
CA PRO A 3 -5.52 11.09 -42.30
C PRO A 3 -5.79 10.25 -41.05
N LEU A 4 -5.21 9.05 -41.03
CA LEU A 4 -5.20 8.17 -39.87
C LEU A 4 -4.42 8.87 -38.75
N ALA A 5 -5.09 9.08 -37.62
CA ALA A 5 -4.43 9.50 -36.39
C ALA A 5 -3.35 8.46 -36.03
N PRO A 6 -2.14 8.87 -35.63
CA PRO A 6 -1.10 7.94 -35.25
C PRO A 6 -1.58 7.12 -34.05
N HIS A 7 -1.49 5.79 -34.15
CA HIS A 7 -1.71 4.88 -33.04
C HIS A 7 -0.74 5.23 -31.90
N ILE A 8 -1.23 5.95 -30.89
CA ILE A 8 -0.56 6.07 -29.60
C ILE A 8 -0.57 4.67 -28.99
N LEU A 9 0.62 4.06 -28.92
CA LEU A 9 0.84 2.81 -28.20
C LEU A 9 0.25 2.98 -26.79
N GLY A 10 -0.82 2.22 -26.50
CA GLY A 10 -1.75 2.48 -25.41
C GLY A 10 -1.12 2.38 -24.02
N MET A 11 -0.83 3.54 -23.43
CA MET A 11 -0.64 3.64 -21.99
C MET A 11 -2.03 3.77 -21.36
N MET A 12 -2.47 2.76 -20.60
CA MET A 12 -3.72 2.86 -19.85
C MET A 12 -3.66 4.12 -18.96
N PRO A 13 -4.69 4.98 -18.96
CA PRO A 13 -4.71 6.13 -18.07
C PRO A 13 -4.66 5.67 -16.61
N PRO A 14 -4.08 6.47 -15.70
CA PRO A 14 -4.01 6.09 -14.30
C PRO A 14 -5.41 5.90 -13.71
N ARG A 15 -5.53 5.08 -12.66
CA ARG A 15 -6.83 4.82 -11.99
C ARG A 15 -7.52 6.10 -11.51
N PHE A 16 -6.75 7.12 -11.18
CA PHE A 16 -7.20 8.47 -10.81
C PHE A 16 -6.05 9.48 -11.03
N PRO A 17 -6.34 10.80 -11.08
CA PRO A 17 -5.31 11.82 -11.32
C PRO A 17 -4.30 11.90 -10.17
N VAL A 18 -3.10 11.35 -10.37
CA VAL A 18 -1.94 11.48 -9.47
C VAL A 18 -0.65 11.33 -10.27
N THR A 19 0.40 12.05 -9.89
CA THR A 19 1.73 11.96 -10.55
C THR A 19 2.69 11.05 -9.77
N PRO A 20 3.75 10.51 -10.41
CA PRO A 20 4.80 9.78 -9.70
C PRO A 20 5.40 10.57 -8.53
N ALA A 21 5.66 11.86 -8.71
CA ALA A 21 6.21 12.73 -7.67
C ALA A 21 5.26 12.93 -6.48
N GLN A 22 3.94 13.00 -6.73
CA GLN A 22 2.94 13.00 -5.67
C GLN A 22 2.92 11.68 -4.90
N ILE A 23 3.12 10.55 -5.60
CA ILE A 23 3.22 9.24 -4.95
C ILE A 23 4.44 9.19 -4.03
N ASP A 24 5.61 9.57 -4.54
CA ASP A 24 6.86 9.60 -3.76
C ASP A 24 6.72 10.49 -2.53
N ARG A 25 6.09 11.66 -2.68
CA ARG A 25 5.84 12.58 -1.57
C ARG A 25 4.93 11.97 -0.51
N VAL A 26 3.80 11.37 -0.90
CA VAL A 26 2.84 10.75 0.03
C VAL A 26 3.51 9.62 0.79
N VAL A 27 4.28 8.75 0.10
CA VAL A 27 4.99 7.64 0.72
C VAL A 27 6.01 8.14 1.74
N ALA A 28 6.84 9.12 1.38
CA ALA A 28 7.84 9.69 2.29
C ALA A 28 7.19 10.32 3.54
N VAL A 29 6.12 11.11 3.37
CA VAL A 29 5.40 11.72 4.51
C VAL A 29 4.75 10.66 5.39
N PHE A 30 4.13 9.66 4.77
CA PHE A 30 3.46 8.58 5.49
C PHE A 30 4.44 7.79 6.36
N TYR A 31 5.58 7.38 5.80
CA TYR A 31 6.56 6.59 6.56
C TYR A 31 7.33 7.41 7.59
N ALA A 32 7.51 8.72 7.38
CA ALA A 32 7.98 9.61 8.44
C ALA A 32 7.00 9.64 9.63
N ALA A 33 5.70 9.55 9.38
CA ALA A 33 4.69 9.47 10.43
C ALA A 33 4.64 8.07 11.09
N ILE A 34 4.73 6.98 10.31
CA ILE A 34 4.81 5.60 10.83
C ILE A 34 5.96 5.45 11.82
N ARG A 35 7.16 5.97 11.47
CA ARG A 35 8.35 5.89 12.33
C ARG A 35 8.17 6.53 13.70
N ARG A 36 7.21 7.45 13.85
CA ARG A 36 6.91 8.17 15.09
C ARG A 36 5.68 7.64 15.81
N HIS A 37 4.94 6.73 15.19
CA HIS A 37 3.71 6.19 15.76
C HIS A 37 4.02 5.18 16.85
N GLU A 38 3.38 5.30 18.02
CA GLU A 38 3.71 4.48 19.21
C GLU A 38 3.49 2.98 19.01
N VAL A 39 2.42 2.58 18.29
CA VAL A 39 2.13 1.18 17.97
C VAL A 39 2.85 0.71 16.69
N LEU A 40 2.68 1.44 15.57
CA LEU A 40 3.19 1.00 14.27
C LEU A 40 4.72 1.13 14.15
N GLY A 41 5.31 2.15 14.78
CA GLY A 41 6.75 2.40 14.72
C GLY A 41 7.57 1.17 15.13
N PRO A 42 7.36 0.59 16.32
CA PRO A 42 8.03 -0.64 16.74
C PRO A 42 7.80 -1.84 15.80
N VAL A 43 6.57 -2.02 15.31
CA VAL A 43 6.26 -3.12 14.36
C VAL A 43 7.08 -2.98 13.08
N PHE A 44 7.12 -1.79 12.47
CA PHE A 44 7.94 -1.59 11.27
C PHE A 44 9.44 -1.67 11.58
N ALA A 45 9.90 -1.14 12.71
CA ALA A 45 11.31 -1.17 13.09
C ALA A 45 11.87 -2.59 13.28
N ASN A 46 11.03 -3.57 13.61
CA ASN A 46 11.41 -4.98 13.65
C ASN A 46 11.76 -5.57 12.27
N HIS A 47 11.20 -5.00 11.19
CA HIS A 47 11.29 -5.56 9.83
C HIS A 47 12.01 -4.65 8.82
N VAL A 48 12.13 -3.36 9.12
CA VAL A 48 12.68 -2.34 8.22
C VAL A 48 13.92 -1.72 8.83
N THR A 49 15.08 -2.12 8.29
CA THR A 49 16.39 -1.56 8.66
C THR A 49 16.86 -0.49 7.67
N ASP A 50 16.58 -0.67 6.37
CA ASP A 50 16.81 0.33 5.31
C ASP A 50 15.50 1.03 4.95
N TRP A 51 15.33 2.26 5.48
CA TRP A 51 14.14 3.05 5.25
C TRP A 51 14.03 3.61 3.82
N PRO A 52 15.08 4.21 3.23
CA PRO A 52 15.05 4.62 1.83
C PRO A 52 14.66 3.48 0.88
N GLU A 53 15.23 2.28 1.04
CA GLU A 53 14.91 1.13 0.20
C GLU A 53 13.43 0.71 0.36
N HIS A 54 12.95 0.67 1.61
CA HIS A 54 11.56 0.34 1.90
C HIS A 54 10.58 1.33 1.26
N GLU A 55 10.82 2.63 1.42
CA GLU A 55 9.97 3.67 0.84
C GLU A 55 9.95 3.61 -0.68
N ASP A 56 11.11 3.42 -1.31
CA ASP A 56 11.22 3.32 -2.76
C ASP A 56 10.47 2.08 -3.30
N LYS A 57 10.55 0.95 -2.59
CA LYS A 57 9.75 -0.26 -2.89
C LYS A 57 8.24 0.00 -2.81
N ILE A 58 7.78 0.75 -1.81
CA ILE A 58 6.35 1.02 -1.61
C ILE A 58 5.85 2.10 -2.58
N ALA A 59 6.71 3.05 -2.98
CA ALA A 59 6.43 3.95 -4.09
C ALA A 59 6.25 3.18 -5.40
N ARG A 60 7.13 2.22 -5.72
CA ARG A 60 6.96 1.32 -6.89
C ARG A 60 5.67 0.51 -6.82
N PHE A 61 5.30 0.01 -5.64
CA PHE A 61 4.01 -0.66 -5.45
C PHE A 61 2.83 0.24 -5.86
N TRP A 62 2.80 1.49 -5.38
CA TRP A 62 1.72 2.42 -5.70
C TRP A 62 1.73 2.90 -7.15
N LYS A 63 2.91 3.17 -7.72
CA LYS A 63 3.06 3.50 -9.14
C LYS A 63 2.54 2.36 -10.02
N ASN A 64 2.86 1.11 -9.69
CA ASN A 64 2.30 -0.05 -10.38
C ASN A 64 0.78 -0.18 -10.17
N ALA A 65 0.31 0.02 -8.93
CA ALA A 65 -1.09 -0.11 -8.55
C ALA A 65 -1.98 1.06 -9.01
N ILE A 66 -1.45 2.19 -9.47
CA ILE A 66 -2.25 3.35 -9.88
C ILE A 66 -1.95 3.75 -11.33
N LEU A 67 -0.66 3.79 -11.69
CA LEU A 67 -0.14 4.27 -12.97
C LEU A 67 0.19 3.14 -13.96
N TYR A 68 0.15 1.87 -13.51
CA TYR A 68 0.47 0.69 -14.33
C TYR A 68 1.92 0.65 -14.86
N GLU A 69 2.88 1.23 -14.14
CA GLU A 69 4.30 1.30 -14.55
C GLU A 69 5.05 -0.06 -14.60
N ARG A 70 4.41 -1.17 -14.17
CA ARG A 70 4.98 -2.54 -14.22
C ARG A 70 6.38 -2.68 -13.60
N ASN A 71 6.68 -1.88 -12.58
CA ASN A 71 7.97 -1.79 -11.91
C ASN A 71 7.96 -2.36 -10.48
N TYR A 72 6.97 -3.18 -10.14
CA TYR A 72 6.86 -3.85 -8.84
C TYR A 72 6.62 -5.35 -9.02
N ASP A 73 7.46 -6.15 -8.37
CA ASP A 73 7.51 -7.62 -8.46
C ASP A 73 7.25 -8.31 -7.11
N GLY A 74 6.89 -7.55 -6.07
CA GLY A 74 6.61 -8.09 -4.74
C GLY A 74 5.25 -8.76 -4.60
N ASN A 75 5.09 -9.51 -3.51
CA ASN A 75 3.81 -10.09 -3.10
C ASN A 75 3.42 -9.55 -1.72
N PRO A 76 2.60 -8.47 -1.65
CA PRO A 76 2.22 -7.85 -0.39
C PRO A 76 1.61 -8.84 0.61
N MET A 77 0.71 -9.72 0.16
CA MET A 77 0.05 -10.69 1.04
C MET A 77 1.06 -11.60 1.73
N GLN A 78 1.96 -12.21 0.97
CA GLN A 78 2.98 -13.11 1.53
C GLN A 78 3.90 -12.40 2.52
N VAL A 79 4.26 -11.14 2.29
CA VAL A 79 5.11 -10.38 3.22
C VAL A 79 4.39 -10.14 4.55
N HIS A 80 3.14 -9.69 4.53
CA HIS A 80 2.38 -9.41 5.76
C HIS A 80 2.08 -10.69 6.56
N MET A 81 1.77 -11.79 5.88
CA MET A 81 1.58 -13.10 6.52
C MET A 81 2.86 -13.63 7.20
N ARG A 82 4.04 -13.38 6.63
CA ARG A 82 5.33 -13.88 7.16
C ARG A 82 5.93 -12.99 8.24
N ALA A 83 5.46 -11.75 8.40
CA ALA A 83 5.99 -10.83 9.40
C ALA A 83 5.83 -11.33 10.85
N GLY A 84 4.83 -12.17 11.13
CA GLY A 84 4.65 -12.86 12.41
C GLY A 84 4.10 -11.99 13.56
N ASP A 85 4.37 -10.68 13.55
CA ASP A 85 3.87 -9.72 14.55
C ASP A 85 2.89 -8.68 13.97
N VAL A 86 2.57 -8.75 12.67
CA VAL A 86 1.50 -7.97 12.05
C VAL A 86 0.15 -8.56 12.43
N ARG A 87 -0.76 -7.72 12.94
CA ARG A 87 -2.08 -8.11 13.44
C ARG A 87 -3.18 -7.30 12.77
N ALA A 88 -4.40 -7.82 12.81
CA ALA A 88 -5.59 -7.18 12.23
C ALA A 88 -5.78 -5.72 12.68
N GLU A 89 -5.58 -5.46 13.98
CA GLU A 89 -5.68 -4.13 14.58
C GLU A 89 -4.68 -3.11 14.01
N HIS A 90 -3.50 -3.55 13.54
CA HIS A 90 -2.51 -2.66 12.94
C HIS A 90 -2.99 -2.07 11.61
N PHE A 91 -3.83 -2.78 10.86
CA PHE A 91 -4.37 -2.28 9.58
C PHE A 91 -5.26 -1.05 9.78
N ALA A 92 -6.08 -1.03 10.84
CA ALA A 92 -6.94 0.12 11.13
C ALA A 92 -6.12 1.38 11.44
N LEU A 93 -5.07 1.24 12.25
CA LEU A 93 -4.14 2.33 12.56
C LEU A 93 -3.38 2.82 11.32
N TRP A 94 -2.89 1.87 10.51
CA TRP A 94 -2.18 2.19 9.26
C TRP A 94 -3.08 2.97 8.31
N LEU A 95 -4.32 2.53 8.10
CA LEU A 95 -5.28 3.17 7.20
C LEU A 95 -5.68 4.57 7.70
N MET A 96 -5.92 4.74 9.01
CA MET A 96 -6.19 6.06 9.59
C MET A 96 -5.05 7.05 9.31
N LEU A 97 -3.81 6.63 9.53
CA LEU A 97 -2.64 7.48 9.31
C LEU A 97 -2.41 7.77 7.82
N PHE A 98 -2.69 6.79 6.96
CA PHE A 98 -2.58 6.95 5.51
C PHE A 98 -3.64 7.91 4.98
N ASP A 99 -4.89 7.79 5.42
CA ASP A 99 -6.00 8.69 5.06
C ASP A 99 -5.69 10.14 5.40
N GLU A 100 -5.16 10.39 6.60
CA GLU A 100 -4.76 11.74 7.00
C GLU A 100 -3.58 12.25 6.18
N THR A 101 -2.63 11.38 5.82
CA THR A 101 -1.51 11.75 4.94
C THR A 101 -2.00 12.14 3.55
N LEU A 102 -2.93 11.37 2.97
CA LEU A 102 -3.51 11.66 1.66
C LEU A 102 -4.24 13.00 1.66
N ARG A 103 -5.12 13.23 2.64
CA ARG A 103 -5.89 14.48 2.77
C ARG A 103 -5.00 15.73 2.87
N ARG A 104 -3.85 15.63 3.53
CA ARG A 104 -2.92 16.76 3.71
C ARG A 104 -2.07 17.07 2.48
N ASN A 105 -1.88 16.11 1.58
CA ASN A 105 -0.89 16.22 0.50
C ASN A 105 -1.50 16.20 -0.91
N LEU A 106 -2.80 15.93 -1.05
CA LEU A 106 -3.45 15.77 -2.35
C LEU A 106 -4.79 16.53 -2.43
N PRO A 107 -5.25 16.85 -3.66
CA PRO A 107 -6.64 17.28 -3.88
C PRO A 107 -7.65 16.27 -3.34
N ALA A 108 -8.80 16.75 -2.87
CA ALA A 108 -9.80 15.94 -2.17
C ALA A 108 -10.23 14.69 -2.97
N ASP A 109 -10.53 14.85 -4.27
CA ASP A 109 -10.98 13.73 -5.11
C ASP A 109 -9.88 12.67 -5.30
N THR A 110 -8.62 13.10 -5.51
CA THR A 110 -7.47 12.19 -5.60
C THR A 110 -7.24 11.47 -4.28
N ALA A 111 -7.29 12.19 -3.15
CA ALA A 111 -7.13 11.61 -1.82
C ALA A 111 -8.21 10.56 -1.53
N ALA A 112 -9.47 10.86 -1.83
CA ALA A 112 -10.59 9.93 -1.64
C ALA A 112 -10.46 8.68 -2.51
N ALA A 113 -10.08 8.84 -3.78
CA ALA A 113 -9.89 7.71 -4.69
C ALA A 113 -8.72 6.79 -4.26
N TRP A 114 -7.61 7.37 -3.81
CA TRP A 114 -6.48 6.59 -3.32
C TRP A 114 -6.82 5.92 -1.98
N SER A 115 -7.48 6.62 -1.06
CA SER A 115 -7.96 6.04 0.20
C SER A 115 -8.85 4.82 -0.07
N ALA A 116 -9.85 4.94 -0.94
CA ALA A 116 -10.73 3.82 -1.30
C ALA A 116 -9.95 2.60 -1.84
N LEU A 117 -8.93 2.83 -2.68
CA LEU A 117 -8.05 1.77 -3.16
C LEU A 117 -7.25 1.12 -2.02
N ALA A 118 -6.68 1.93 -1.14
CA ALA A 118 -5.90 1.46 0.01
C ALA A 118 -6.74 0.64 0.98
N HIS A 119 -7.96 1.08 1.30
CA HIS A 119 -8.90 0.35 2.15
C HIS A 119 -9.29 -1.00 1.55
N ARG A 120 -9.55 -1.06 0.23
CA ARG A 120 -9.86 -2.33 -0.45
C ARG A 120 -8.69 -3.32 -0.37
N ILE A 121 -7.47 -2.86 -0.64
CA ILE A 121 -6.27 -3.70 -0.56
C ILE A 121 -6.03 -4.12 0.90
N GLY A 122 -6.11 -3.18 1.83
CA GLY A 122 -5.95 -3.40 3.27
C GLY A 122 -6.92 -4.42 3.83
N ALA A 123 -8.19 -4.39 3.42
CA ALA A 123 -9.19 -5.39 3.79
C ALA A 123 -8.77 -6.80 3.36
N GLY A 124 -8.28 -6.96 2.12
CA GLY A 124 -7.76 -8.22 1.62
C GLY A 124 -6.57 -8.73 2.44
N LEU A 125 -5.59 -7.87 2.70
CA LEU A 125 -4.41 -8.21 3.50
C LEU A 125 -4.77 -8.58 4.95
N ARG A 126 -5.69 -7.83 5.57
CA ARG A 126 -6.16 -8.10 6.93
C ARG A 126 -6.77 -9.49 7.04
N MET A 127 -7.71 -9.83 6.15
CA MET A 127 -8.34 -11.15 6.12
C MET A 127 -7.31 -12.27 5.99
N GLY A 128 -6.33 -12.12 5.08
CA GLY A 128 -5.28 -13.13 4.92
C GLY A 128 -4.39 -13.32 6.16
N VAL A 129 -4.12 -12.25 6.90
CA VAL A 129 -3.38 -12.30 8.18
C VAL A 129 -4.22 -12.93 9.29
N GLU A 130 -5.51 -12.60 9.38
CA GLU A 130 -6.46 -13.17 10.34
C GLU A 130 -6.60 -14.69 10.13
N ASP A 131 -6.88 -15.13 8.90
CA ASP A 131 -7.03 -16.53 8.53
C ASP A 131 -5.79 -17.38 8.89
N LEU A 132 -4.59 -16.85 8.64
CA LEU A 132 -3.36 -17.54 8.99
C LEU A 132 -3.24 -17.71 10.50
N ARG A 133 -3.54 -16.65 11.25
CA ARG A 133 -3.45 -16.67 12.71
C ARG A 133 -4.40 -17.70 13.30
N GLU A 134 -5.65 -17.73 12.84
CA GLU A 134 -6.63 -18.73 13.28
C GLU A 134 -6.17 -20.16 13.02
N ARG A 135 -5.52 -20.43 11.88
CA ARG A 135 -4.96 -21.76 11.59
C ARG A 135 -3.80 -22.15 12.51
N VAL A 136 -3.03 -21.17 12.98
CA VAL A 136 -1.87 -21.39 13.86
C VAL A 136 -2.30 -21.49 15.33
N THR A 137 -3.29 -20.70 15.77
CA THR A 137 -3.74 -20.64 17.17
C THR A 137 -4.98 -21.49 17.46
N GLY A 138 -5.70 -21.92 16.43
CA GLY A 138 -6.87 -22.78 16.57
C GLY A 138 -6.52 -24.20 16.99
N PRO A 139 -7.48 -24.97 17.54
CA PRO A 139 -7.25 -26.37 17.88
C PRO A 139 -6.85 -27.16 16.62
N PRO A 140 -5.89 -28.10 16.71
CA PRO A 140 -5.47 -28.88 15.55
C PRO A 140 -6.66 -29.64 14.96
N ILE A 141 -6.91 -29.46 13.66
CA ILE A 141 -7.91 -30.24 12.93
C ILE A 141 -7.29 -31.62 12.70
N LEU A 142 -7.61 -32.57 13.58
CA LEU A 142 -7.32 -33.98 13.35
C LEU A 142 -8.25 -34.47 12.23
N ARG A 143 -7.66 -34.77 11.06
CA ARG A 143 -8.35 -35.51 9.98
C ARG A 143 -8.11 -37.00 10.16
#